data_AF-A0A4Y2A2T0-F1
#
_entry.id   AF-A0A4Y2A2T0-F1
#
_cell.length_a   1.000
_cell.length_b   1.000
_cell.length_c   1.000
_cell.angle_alpha   90.00
_cell.angle_beta   90.00
_cell.angle_gamma   90.00
#
_symmetry.space_group_name_H-M   'P 1'
#
loop_
_entity.id
_entity.type
_entity.pdbx_description
1 polymer ?
#
loop_
_entity_poly.entity_id
_entity_poly.type
_entity_poly.pdbx_seq_one_letter_code
_entity_poly.pdbx_strand_id
1 'polypeptide(L)'
;MYAKFESERLLYIRLNQRTQRVEQFVHLRDAGMNEGDLANIGQLIILPSSFTGGPRYMHERTQDAMTYMKNYGRPDVFINFTHNSNWTEIQQKLFVGQKPQDRHDLLQEFFIKSKNTHGSYRKGKYFWRS
;
A
#
# COMPACT_ATOMS: atom_id res chain seq x y z
N MET A 1 -8.44 18.07 -2.86
CA MET A 1 -7.64 17.83 -4.10
C MET A 1 -7.86 16.42 -4.64
N TYR A 2 -7.71 15.37 -3.81
CA TYR A 2 -7.93 13.97 -4.19
C TYR A 2 -9.31 13.65 -4.80
N ALA A 3 -10.39 14.19 -4.22
CA ALA A 3 -11.75 13.94 -4.72
C ALA A 3 -11.97 14.39 -6.18
N LYS A 4 -11.34 15.48 -6.61
CA LYS A 4 -11.43 15.97 -8.00
C LYS A 4 -10.69 15.04 -8.96
N PHE A 5 -9.47 14.64 -8.60
CA PHE A 5 -8.68 13.70 -9.39
C PHE A 5 -9.40 12.35 -9.55
N GLU A 6 -9.95 11.79 -8.47
CA GLU A 6 -10.66 10.52 -8.55
C GLU A 6 -11.96 10.65 -9.36
N SER A 7 -12.66 11.78 -9.26
CA SER A 7 -13.85 12.04 -10.08
C SER A 7 -13.55 12.09 -11.58
N GLU A 8 -12.44 12.72 -11.98
CA GLU A 8 -11.97 12.72 -13.38
C GLU A 8 -11.56 11.32 -13.84
N ARG A 9 -10.91 10.55 -12.96
CA ARG A 9 -10.50 9.16 -13.24
C ARG A 9 -11.70 8.24 -13.44
N LEU A 10 -12.74 8.38 -12.61
CA LEU A 10 -14.01 7.66 -12.75
C LEU A 10 -14.77 8.08 -14.02
N LEU A 11 -14.74 9.36 -14.37
CA LEU A 11 -15.31 9.85 -15.63
C LEU A 11 -14.59 9.23 -16.84
N TYR A 12 -13.26 9.17 -16.81
CA TYR A 12 -12.45 8.55 -17.85
C TYR A 12 -12.77 7.05 -18.00
N ILE A 13 -12.90 6.32 -16.89
CA ILE A 13 -13.29 4.89 -16.91
C ILE A 13 -14.68 4.73 -17.51
N ARG A 14 -15.66 5.55 -17.08
CA ARG A 14 -17.03 5.55 -17.61
C ARG A 14 -17.07 5.75 -19.13
N LEU A 15 -16.29 6.71 -19.65
CA LEU A 15 -16.29 7.07 -21.08
C LEU A 15 -15.52 6.05 -21.93
N ASN A 16 -14.47 5.44 -21.39
CA ASN A 16 -13.59 4.53 -22.13
C ASN A 16 -13.85 3.05 -21.87
N GLN A 17 -14.99 2.71 -21.29
CA GLN A 17 -15.38 1.35 -20.95
C GLN A 17 -15.38 0.39 -22.15
N ARG A 18 -15.63 0.88 -23.38
CA ARG A 18 -15.61 0.05 -24.60
C ARG A 18 -14.19 -0.29 -25.08
N THR A 19 -13.22 0.57 -24.79
CA THR A 19 -11.82 0.44 -25.25
C THR A 19 -10.97 -0.30 -24.24
N GLN A 20 -11.34 -0.22 -22.96
CA GLN A 20 -10.78 -1.06 -21.90
C GLN A 20 -11.25 -2.50 -22.11
N ARG A 21 -10.44 -3.50 -21.71
CA ARG A 21 -10.68 -4.95 -21.90
C ARG A 21 -11.90 -5.48 -21.11
N VAL A 22 -13.06 -4.88 -21.32
CA VAL A 22 -14.33 -5.21 -20.71
C VAL A 22 -14.92 -6.49 -21.30
N GLU A 23 -14.44 -6.91 -22.48
CA GLU A 23 -14.74 -8.21 -23.08
C GLU A 23 -14.43 -9.39 -22.15
N GLN A 24 -13.35 -9.32 -21.36
CA GLN A 24 -13.01 -10.36 -20.37
C GLN A 24 -14.00 -10.40 -19.20
N PHE A 25 -14.80 -9.35 -19.02
CA PHE A 25 -15.81 -9.23 -17.97
C PHE A 25 -17.24 -9.34 -18.49
N VAL A 26 -17.44 -9.73 -19.76
CA VAL A 26 -18.77 -9.96 -20.36
C VAL A 26 -19.54 -11.01 -19.57
N HIS A 27 -18.90 -12.12 -19.17
CA HIS A 27 -19.55 -13.14 -18.34
C HIS A 27 -19.98 -12.61 -16.96
N LEU A 28 -19.27 -11.62 -16.40
CA LEU A 28 -19.64 -10.98 -15.13
C LEU A 28 -20.80 -10.00 -15.31
N ARG A 29 -20.82 -9.27 -16.43
CA ARG A 29 -21.95 -8.42 -16.82
C ARG A 29 -23.21 -9.26 -16.99
N ASP A 30 -23.10 -10.36 -17.72
CA ASP A 30 -24.23 -11.22 -18.05
C ASP A 30 -24.73 -11.97 -16.80
N ALA A 31 -23.85 -12.33 -15.86
CA ALA A 31 -24.25 -12.85 -14.55
C ALA A 31 -25.08 -11.85 -13.73
N GLY A 32 -24.68 -10.57 -13.70
CA GLY A 32 -25.42 -9.51 -13.00
C GLY A 32 -26.72 -9.08 -13.69
N MET A 33 -26.86 -9.31 -15.00
CA MET A 33 -28.09 -9.04 -15.75
C MET A 33 -29.23 -10.01 -15.44
N ASN A 34 -28.93 -11.19 -14.88
CA ASN A 34 -29.93 -12.21 -14.54
C ASN A 34 -30.58 -11.99 -13.15
N GLU A 35 -30.10 -11.02 -12.35
CA GLU A 35 -30.44 -10.92 -10.92
C GLU A 35 -31.39 -9.76 -10.54
N GLY A 36 -31.81 -8.92 -11.49
CA GLY A 36 -32.87 -7.93 -11.20
C GLY A 36 -33.03 -6.79 -12.22
N ASP A 37 -34.26 -6.29 -12.31
CA ASP A 37 -34.74 -5.24 -13.22
C ASP A 37 -33.78 -4.05 -13.38
N LEU A 38 -33.14 -4.00 -14.56
CA LEU A 38 -32.17 -2.98 -14.98
C LEU A 38 -32.80 -1.61 -15.33
N ALA A 39 -34.13 -1.47 -15.25
CA ALA A 39 -34.81 -0.23 -15.63
C ALA A 39 -34.62 0.90 -14.60
N ASN A 40 -34.27 0.59 -13.35
CA ASN A 40 -34.12 1.57 -12.27
C ASN A 40 -32.71 1.69 -11.68
N ILE A 41 -31.78 0.82 -12.11
CA ILE A 41 -30.41 0.81 -11.61
C ILE A 41 -29.55 1.50 -12.68
N GLY A 42 -28.97 2.65 -12.33
CA GLY A 42 -28.13 3.43 -13.24
C GLY A 42 -27.04 2.61 -13.93
N GLN A 43 -26.47 3.16 -15.00
CA GLN A 43 -25.50 2.50 -15.89
C GLN A 43 -24.44 1.66 -15.13
N LEU A 44 -24.43 0.35 -15.40
CA LEU A 44 -23.44 -0.58 -14.85
C LEU A 44 -22.04 -0.26 -15.41
N ILE A 45 -21.14 0.25 -14.57
CA ILE A 45 -19.75 0.53 -14.92
C ILE A 45 -18.87 -0.47 -14.16
N ILE A 46 -18.12 -1.28 -14.90
CA ILE A 46 -17.19 -2.26 -14.31
C ILE A 46 -15.89 -1.53 -14.01
N LEU A 47 -15.56 -1.39 -12.72
CA LEU A 47 -14.29 -0.79 -12.33
C LEU A 47 -13.12 -1.77 -12.58
N PRO A 48 -12.02 -1.30 -13.19
CA PRO A 48 -10.82 -2.11 -13.40
C PRO A 48 -10.15 -2.46 -12.06
N SER A 49 -9.36 -3.54 -12.03
CA SER A 49 -8.60 -3.95 -10.82
C SER A 49 -7.60 -2.91 -10.32
N SER A 50 -7.15 -2.02 -11.21
CA SER A 50 -6.30 -0.87 -10.88
C SER A 50 -6.99 0.22 -10.03
N PHE A 51 -8.32 0.13 -9.84
CA PHE A 51 -9.04 1.04 -8.96
C PHE A 51 -8.75 0.71 -7.48
N THR A 52 -7.89 1.53 -6.89
CA THR A 52 -7.50 1.48 -5.48
C THR A 52 -8.70 1.69 -4.55
N GLY A 53 -8.87 0.82 -3.57
CA GLY A 53 -9.96 0.90 -2.57
C GLY A 53 -11.23 0.14 -2.93
N GLY A 54 -11.33 -0.44 -4.12
CA GLY A 54 -12.44 -1.33 -4.47
C GLY A 54 -12.30 -2.75 -3.88
N PRO A 55 -13.39 -3.54 -3.82
CA PRO A 55 -13.35 -4.92 -3.34
C PRO A 55 -12.32 -5.79 -4.08
N ARG A 56 -12.19 -5.61 -5.40
CA ARG A 56 -11.23 -6.33 -6.25
C ARG A 56 -9.77 -6.00 -5.90
N TYR A 57 -9.47 -4.72 -5.67
CA TYR A 57 -8.14 -4.27 -5.24
C TYR A 57 -7.76 -4.88 -3.88
N MET A 58 -8.68 -4.88 -2.93
CA MET A 58 -8.46 -5.48 -1.61
C MET A 58 -8.24 -7.00 -1.70
N HIS A 59 -8.98 -7.69 -2.58
CA HIS A 59 -8.81 -9.12 -2.79
C HIS A 59 -7.42 -9.46 -3.36
N GLU A 60 -6.97 -8.74 -4.40
CA GLU A 60 -5.63 -8.89 -4.98
C GLU A 60 -4.54 -8.65 -3.94
N ARG A 61 -4.63 -7.55 -3.17
CA ARG A 61 -3.67 -7.25 -2.08
C ARG A 61 -3.66 -8.32 -1.00
N THR A 62 -4.80 -8.92 -0.70
CA THR A 62 -4.89 -10.02 0.26
C THR A 62 -4.20 -11.27 -0.28
N GLN A 63 -4.42 -11.62 -1.55
CA GLN A 63 -3.73 -12.75 -2.19
C GLN A 63 -2.21 -12.54 -2.24
N ASP A 64 -1.75 -11.33 -2.54
CA ASP A 64 -0.33 -10.97 -2.51
C ASP A 64 0.25 -11.15 -1.11
N ALA A 65 -0.43 -10.64 -0.08
CA ALA A 65 -0.02 -10.78 1.31
C ALA A 65 0.04 -12.26 1.73
N MET A 66 -0.96 -13.06 1.35
CA MET A 66 -0.99 -14.50 1.61
C MET A 66 0.14 -15.24 0.90
N THR A 67 0.48 -14.83 -0.33
CA THR A 67 1.62 -15.37 -1.08
C THR A 67 2.93 -15.04 -0.38
N TYR A 68 3.07 -13.82 0.14
CA TYR A 68 4.21 -13.42 0.94
C TYR A 68 4.31 -14.27 2.23
N MET A 69 3.21 -14.44 2.96
CA MET A 69 3.16 -15.28 4.16
C MET A 69 3.47 -16.75 3.87
N LYS A 70 3.05 -17.27 2.71
CA LYS A 70 3.39 -18.64 2.28
C LYS A 70 4.88 -18.80 2.02
N ASN A 71 5.52 -17.81 1.39
CA ASN A 71 6.92 -17.89 1.00
C ASN A 71 7.88 -17.58 2.15
N TYR A 72 7.53 -16.64 3.03
CA TYR A 72 8.40 -16.13 4.09
C TYR A 72 7.96 -16.51 5.51
N GLY A 73 6.84 -17.22 5.65
CA GLY A 73 6.24 -17.54 6.93
C GLY A 73 5.36 -16.41 7.48
N ARG A 74 4.61 -16.74 8.54
CA ARG A 74 3.78 -15.76 9.25
C ARG A 74 4.70 -14.74 9.94
N PRO A 75 4.44 -13.43 9.83
CA PRO A 75 5.16 -12.45 10.63
C PRO A 75 4.77 -12.61 12.10
N ASP A 76 5.74 -13.00 12.93
CA ASP A 76 5.54 -13.15 14.39
C ASP A 76 5.81 -11.85 15.15
N VAL A 77 6.57 -10.91 14.56
CA VAL A 77 6.96 -9.66 15.21
C VAL A 77 6.78 -8.48 14.26
N PHE A 78 6.05 -7.46 14.74
CA PHE A 78 5.98 -6.14 14.11
C PHE A 78 6.81 -5.16 14.94
N ILE A 79 7.97 -4.74 14.41
CA ILE A 79 8.84 -3.75 15.06
C ILE A 79 8.56 -2.38 14.45
N ASN A 80 8.04 -1.47 15.25
CA ASN A 80 7.86 -0.07 14.87
C ASN A 80 9.10 0.72 15.30
N PHE A 81 9.81 1.29 14.32
CA PHE A 81 10.86 2.27 14.59
C PHE A 81 10.25 3.67 14.57
N THR A 82 10.08 4.25 15.76
CA THR A 82 9.69 5.65 15.91
C THR A 82 10.94 6.53 15.91
N HIS A 83 10.99 7.50 15.00
CA HIS A 83 12.02 8.53 14.99
C HIS A 83 11.96 9.37 16.29
N ASN A 84 13.08 9.49 16.99
CA ASN A 84 13.21 10.36 18.16
C ASN A 84 14.32 11.40 17.89
N SER A 85 13.93 12.66 17.76
CA SER A 85 14.86 13.78 17.52
C SER A 85 15.83 14.04 18.67
N ASN A 86 15.58 13.46 19.85
CA ASN A 86 16.42 13.60 21.04
C ASN A 86 17.51 12.52 21.14
N TRP A 87 17.68 11.67 20.12
CA TRP A 87 18.78 10.72 20.12
C TRP A 87 20.12 11.42 20.13
N THR A 88 21.01 10.96 21.01
CA THR A 88 22.35 11.54 21.23
C THR A 88 23.16 11.57 19.95
N GLU A 89 23.00 10.57 19.08
CA GLU A 89 23.72 10.46 17.83
C GLU A 89 23.26 11.51 16.78
N ILE A 90 22.00 11.97 16.85
CA ILE A 90 21.49 13.08 16.04
C ILE A 90 22.02 14.41 16.61
N GLN A 91 21.96 14.57 17.93
CA GLN A 91 22.45 15.76 18.64
C GLN A 91 23.97 15.97 18.45
N GLN A 92 24.76 14.90 18.40
CA GLN A 92 26.21 14.98 18.16
C GLN A 92 26.58 15.36 16.72
N LYS A 93 25.72 15.03 15.74
CA LYS A 93 25.95 15.36 14.32
C LYS A 93 25.34 16.71 13.91
N LEU A 94 24.63 17.38 14.83
CA LEU A 94 24.06 18.72 14.61
C LEU A 94 25.12 19.80 14.84
N PHE A 95 25.17 20.77 13.94
CA PHE A 95 26.01 21.96 14.12
C PHE A 95 25.37 22.92 15.13
N VAL A 96 26.18 23.78 15.75
CA VAL A 96 25.73 24.77 16.74
C VAL A 96 24.61 25.63 16.13
N GLY A 97 23.41 25.57 16.74
CA GLY A 97 22.24 26.34 16.32
C GLY A 97 21.32 25.68 15.28
N GLN A 98 21.67 24.50 14.74
CA GLN A 98 20.76 23.76 13.85
C GLN A 98 19.74 22.94 14.64
N LYS A 99 18.52 22.80 14.09
CA LYS A 99 17.52 21.88 14.63
C LYS A 99 17.60 20.53 13.93
N PRO A 100 17.25 19.42 14.60
CA PRO A 100 17.13 18.10 13.97
C PRO A 100 16.21 18.08 12.74
N GLN A 101 15.21 18.95 12.72
CA GLN A 101 14.24 19.08 11.63
C GLN A 101 14.88 19.62 10.33
N ASP A 102 15.95 20.41 10.45
CA ASP A 102 16.61 21.06 9.32
C ASP A 102 17.60 20.11 8.60
N ARG A 103 17.86 18.93 9.18
CA ARG A 103 18.87 17.96 8.72
C ARG A 103 18.25 16.61 8.37
N HIS A 104 17.42 16.60 7.33
CA HIS A 104 16.77 15.39 6.80
C HIS A 104 17.77 14.30 6.37
N ASP A 105 18.99 14.66 6.01
CA ASP A 105 20.08 13.74 5.66
C ASP A 105 20.46 12.82 6.84
N LEU A 106 20.56 13.38 8.05
CA LEU A 106 20.83 12.60 9.26
C LEU A 106 19.69 11.62 9.53
N LEU A 107 18.44 12.07 9.35
CA LEU A 107 17.25 11.24 9.51
C LEU A 107 17.25 10.06 8.55
N GLN A 108 17.64 10.30 7.30
CA GLN A 108 17.73 9.28 6.27
C GLN A 108 18.83 8.27 6.59
N GLU A 109 19.99 8.72 7.06
CA GLU A 109 21.09 7.83 7.47
C GLU A 109 20.67 6.90 8.60
N PHE A 110 20.02 7.43 9.65
CA PHE A 110 19.50 6.63 10.77
C PHE A 110 18.45 5.61 10.33
N PHE A 111 17.54 6.02 9.45
CA PHE A 111 16.51 5.13 8.94
C PHE A 111 17.11 3.97 8.13
N ILE A 112 18.10 4.26 7.28
CA ILE A 112 18.83 3.24 6.51
C ILE A 112 19.60 2.31 7.46
N LYS A 113 20.31 2.87 8.46
CA LYS A 113 21.03 2.09 9.47
C LYS A 113 20.11 1.15 10.23
N SER A 114 18.97 1.65 10.72
CA SER A 114 17.92 0.86 11.39
C SER A 114 17.40 -0.29 10.51
N LYS A 115 17.11 -0.01 9.23
CA LYS A 115 16.70 -1.05 8.26
C LYS A 115 17.76 -2.13 8.08
N ASN A 116 19.02 -1.76 7.99
CA ASN A 116 20.12 -2.71 7.82
C ASN A 116 20.28 -3.60 9.06
N THR A 117 20.17 -3.04 10.26
CA THR A 117 20.17 -3.83 11.50
C THR A 117 18.99 -4.81 11.53
N HIS A 118 17.79 -4.40 11.09
CA HIS A 118 16.64 -5.29 10.96
C HIS A 118 16.85 -6.43 9.95
N GLY A 119 17.58 -6.16 8.85
CA GLY A 119 18.00 -7.20 7.90
C GLY A 119 18.83 -8.31 8.54
N SER A 120 19.64 -7.99 9.56
CA SER A 120 20.43 -8.95 10.33
C SER A 120 19.57 -9.79 11.28
N TYR A 121 18.54 -9.20 11.90
CA TYR A 121 17.56 -9.92 12.74
C TYR A 121 16.76 -10.96 11.95
N ARG A 122 16.49 -10.72 10.66
CA ARG A 122 15.86 -11.73 9.78
C ARG A 122 16.76 -12.95 9.48
N LYS A 123 18.08 -12.84 9.67
CA LYS A 123 19.04 -13.94 9.45
C LYS A 123 19.42 -14.70 10.72
N GLY A 124 19.22 -14.10 11.89
CA GLY A 124 19.52 -14.71 13.18
C GLY A 124 18.28 -15.35 13.81
N LYS A 125 18.19 -16.68 13.79
CA LYS A 125 17.38 -17.44 14.74
C LYS A 125 17.63 -16.89 16.13
N TYR A 126 16.57 -16.45 16.80
CA TYR A 126 16.56 -15.91 18.15
C TYR A 126 17.49 -16.68 19.08
N PHE A 127 18.57 -16.05 19.53
CA PHE A 127 19.37 -16.53 20.66
C PHE A 127 19.21 -15.52 21.78
N TRP A 128 18.16 -15.72 22.58
CA TRP A 128 18.06 -15.07 23.88
C TRP A 128 19.06 -15.74 24.82
N ARG A 129 19.86 -14.93 25.52
CA ARG A 129 20.49 -15.37 26.77
C ARG A 129 20.25 -14.29 27.82
N SER A 130 19.72 -14.78 28.94
CA SER A 130 19.47 -14.08 30.21
C SER A 130 20.66 -13.29 30.72
#